data_AF-A0A6L8U7P2-F1
#
_entry.id   AF-A0A6L8U7P2-F1
#
_cell.length_a   1.000
_cell.length_b   1.000
_cell.length_c   1.000
_cell.angle_alpha   90.00
_cell.angle_beta   90.00
_cell.angle_gamma   90.00
#
_symmetry.space_group_name_H-M   'P 1'
#
loop_
_entity.id
_entity.type
_entity.pdbx_description
1 polymer ?
#
loop_
_entity_poly.entity_id
_entity_poly.type
_entity_poly.pdbx_seq_one_letter_code
_entity_poly.pdbx_strand_id
1 'polypeptide(L)'
;MKRLLIIGANNFQLPLIKKAKDMGFETHVFAWEEGAVGKSLAYCFYPISITEKEKICDIARTLKPVGVISIASDLAAITVNYIADKLGLIGNSLESTTFSTDKYFMRSKLRSFSLPCPDFYLVDCEAQEYKKIQFPVIVKPTDRSGSRGVSKVESYDDLPNAVARAMDESFGKRVIVEEYIQGQEFSVEMISWKGEHHFLQITEKETFGPPYFVEKAHHQPAYLPDLLKQRMIDIVKKSLSALGVEYGASHSELMLTKDNQIYIVEIGARMGGDYIGSDLVQLSTGFDFLKATIDIACGIAPKIELTKQDFSGIYYSNTKSGYVAEIIDRSQEYSEIVRKEIYVEKGQYLPQVRESNQRGGCAIYYSKQGRFVPNEEIIEILLT
;
A
#
# COMPACT_ATOMS: atom_id res chain seq x y z
N MET A 1 30.93 -7.00 1.14
CA MET A 1 29.73 -6.13 1.22
C MET A 1 28.60 -6.97 1.83
N LYS A 2 27.67 -6.40 2.61
CA LYS A 2 26.52 -7.18 3.10
C LYS A 2 25.51 -7.34 1.97
N ARG A 3 24.98 -8.54 1.76
CA ARG A 3 23.98 -8.83 0.71
C ARG A 3 22.57 -8.66 1.22
N LEU A 4 21.74 -7.95 0.48
CA LEU A 4 20.32 -7.75 0.78
C LEU A 4 19.48 -8.24 -0.39
N LEU A 5 18.48 -9.09 -0.10
CA LEU A 5 17.50 -9.49 -1.10
C LEU A 5 16.36 -8.50 -1.14
N ILE A 6 15.99 -8.08 -2.35
CA ILE A 6 14.84 -7.22 -2.59
C ILE A 6 13.88 -7.92 -3.54
N ILE A 7 12.62 -8.06 -3.12
CA ILE A 7 11.56 -8.69 -3.90
C ILE A 7 10.70 -7.60 -4.55
N GLY A 8 10.72 -7.51 -5.87
CA GLY A 8 10.04 -6.46 -6.64
C GLY A 8 11.00 -5.34 -7.09
N ALA A 9 10.71 -4.77 -8.26
CA ALA A 9 11.57 -3.78 -8.92
C ALA A 9 10.79 -2.73 -9.72
N ASN A 10 9.49 -2.56 -9.49
CA ASN A 10 8.72 -1.51 -10.17
C ASN A 10 8.91 -0.15 -9.47
N ASN A 11 8.16 0.87 -9.90
CA ASN A 11 8.23 2.22 -9.34
C ASN A 11 8.04 2.27 -7.81
N PHE A 12 7.24 1.37 -7.25
CA PHE A 12 7.02 1.32 -5.80
C PHE A 12 8.22 0.77 -5.03
N GLN A 13 9.01 -0.16 -5.59
CA GLN A 13 10.23 -0.66 -4.95
C GLN A 13 11.50 0.12 -5.34
N LEU A 14 11.44 0.99 -6.34
CA LEU A 14 12.58 1.80 -6.76
C LEU A 14 13.23 2.61 -5.60
N PRO A 15 12.47 3.30 -4.72
CA PRO A 15 13.05 4.00 -3.58
C PRO A 15 13.80 3.06 -2.62
N LEU A 16 13.30 1.84 -2.40
CA LEU A 16 13.93 0.83 -1.56
C LEU A 16 15.26 0.37 -2.15
N ILE A 17 15.30 0.06 -3.44
CA ILE A 17 16.53 -0.39 -4.13
C ILE A 17 17.59 0.70 -4.08
N LYS A 18 17.21 1.95 -4.36
CA LYS A 18 18.10 3.11 -4.27
C LYS A 18 18.62 3.29 -2.85
N LYS A 19 17.73 3.27 -1.85
CA LYS A 19 18.12 3.46 -0.45
C LYS A 19 19.09 2.37 0.04
N ALA A 20 18.82 1.11 -0.29
CA ALA A 20 19.71 0.01 0.06
C ALA A 20 21.10 0.15 -0.58
N LYS A 21 21.17 0.57 -1.85
CA LYS A 21 22.44 0.87 -2.52
C LYS A 21 23.19 2.01 -1.84
N ASP A 22 22.50 3.10 -1.51
CA ASP A 22 23.07 4.26 -0.82
C ASP A 22 23.57 3.90 0.60
N MET A 23 22.96 2.90 1.24
CA MET A 23 23.40 2.31 2.51
C MET A 23 24.58 1.33 2.36
N GLY A 24 25.06 1.07 1.14
CA GLY A 24 26.22 0.23 0.87
C GLY A 24 25.92 -1.28 0.84
N PHE A 25 24.68 -1.69 0.55
CA PHE A 25 24.35 -3.10 0.34
C PHE A 25 24.67 -3.58 -1.08
N GLU A 26 25.08 -4.84 -1.19
CA GLU A 26 25.10 -5.61 -2.44
C GLU A 26 23.66 -6.11 -2.68
N THR A 27 22.89 -5.39 -3.50
CA THR A 27 21.46 -5.64 -3.70
C THR A 27 21.20 -6.73 -4.75
N HIS A 28 20.53 -7.80 -4.33
CA HIS A 28 20.06 -8.87 -5.20
C HIS A 28 18.55 -8.72 -5.40
N VAL A 29 18.14 -8.28 -6.58
CA VAL A 29 16.76 -7.87 -6.87
C VAL A 29 16.06 -8.90 -7.75
N PHE A 30 14.89 -9.37 -7.33
CA PHE A 30 14.09 -10.37 -8.04
C PHE A 30 12.77 -9.75 -8.49
N ALA A 31 12.51 -9.75 -9.80
CA ALA A 31 11.23 -9.34 -10.38
C ALA A 31 11.12 -9.88 -11.82
N TRP A 32 9.93 -9.79 -12.43
CA TRP A 32 9.83 -9.89 -13.88
C TRP A 32 10.64 -8.78 -14.56
N GLU A 33 11.23 -9.10 -15.71
CA GLU A 33 12.02 -8.14 -16.49
C GLU A 33 11.16 -6.97 -16.97
N GLU A 34 9.95 -7.27 -17.44
CA GLU A 34 8.99 -6.27 -17.87
C GLU A 34 8.48 -5.47 -16.66
N GLY A 35 8.57 -4.15 -16.73
CA GLY A 35 8.18 -3.24 -15.64
C GLY A 35 9.20 -3.10 -14.51
N ALA A 36 10.36 -3.76 -14.56
CA ALA A 36 11.43 -3.62 -13.55
C ALA A 36 12.25 -2.33 -13.72
N VAL A 37 11.64 -1.19 -13.40
CA VAL A 37 12.28 0.14 -13.46
C VAL A 37 13.54 0.23 -12.59
N GLY A 38 13.57 -0.47 -11.46
CA GLY A 38 14.71 -0.51 -10.54
C GLY A 38 15.87 -1.43 -10.94
N LYS A 39 15.76 -2.19 -12.06
CA LYS A 39 16.76 -3.21 -12.42
C LYS A 39 18.17 -2.66 -12.59
N SER A 40 18.30 -1.46 -13.14
CA SER A 40 19.58 -0.80 -13.42
C SER A 40 20.29 -0.29 -12.16
N LEU A 41 19.57 -0.20 -11.04
CA LEU A 41 20.14 0.18 -9.74
C LEU A 41 20.57 -1.03 -8.91
N ALA A 42 20.12 -2.24 -9.27
CA ALA A 42 20.49 -3.46 -8.59
C ALA A 42 21.99 -3.77 -8.77
N TYR A 43 22.63 -4.35 -7.76
CA TYR A 43 23.95 -4.95 -7.94
C TYR A 43 23.86 -6.20 -8.83
N CYS A 44 22.84 -7.03 -8.57
CA CYS A 44 22.49 -8.16 -9.43
C CYS A 44 20.97 -8.23 -9.57
N PHE A 45 20.49 -8.35 -10.82
CA PHE A 45 19.08 -8.48 -11.14
C PHE A 45 18.77 -9.90 -11.63
N TYR A 46 17.68 -10.47 -11.14
CA TYR A 46 17.20 -11.80 -11.48
C TYR A 46 15.80 -11.68 -12.10
N PRO A 47 15.61 -12.03 -13.39
CA PRO A 47 14.32 -11.96 -14.07
C PRO A 47 13.43 -13.15 -13.65
N ILE A 48 13.07 -13.20 -12.36
CA ILE A 48 12.29 -14.25 -11.72
C ILE A 48 11.07 -13.60 -11.08
N SER A 49 9.89 -14.17 -11.30
CA SER A 49 8.66 -13.62 -10.74
C SER A 49 8.74 -13.54 -9.22
N ILE A 50 8.21 -12.46 -8.65
CA ILE A 50 8.17 -12.30 -7.19
C ILE A 50 7.38 -13.40 -6.49
N THR A 51 6.55 -14.17 -7.21
CA THR A 51 5.77 -15.29 -6.68
C THR A 51 6.49 -16.64 -6.74
N GLU A 52 7.60 -16.75 -7.48
CA GLU A 52 8.43 -17.98 -7.56
C GLU A 52 9.32 -18.13 -6.31
N LYS A 53 8.71 -18.06 -5.13
CA LYS A 53 9.40 -17.99 -3.82
C LYS A 53 10.35 -19.16 -3.55
N GLU A 54 10.04 -20.37 -4.03
CA GLU A 54 10.92 -21.54 -3.90
C GLU A 54 12.22 -21.36 -4.68
N LYS A 55 12.12 -20.93 -5.95
CA LYS A 55 13.28 -20.68 -6.83
C LYS A 55 14.13 -19.53 -6.32
N ILE A 56 13.50 -18.45 -5.84
CA ILE A 56 14.20 -17.33 -5.21
C ILE A 56 14.92 -17.82 -3.94
N CYS A 57 14.26 -18.65 -3.12
CA CYS A 57 14.85 -19.22 -1.90
C CYS A 57 16.08 -20.10 -2.20
N ASP A 58 16.05 -20.89 -3.27
CA ASP A 58 17.20 -21.72 -3.67
C ASP A 58 18.42 -20.87 -4.01
N ILE A 59 18.23 -19.78 -4.77
CA ILE A 59 19.29 -18.81 -5.06
C ILE A 59 19.74 -18.12 -3.77
N ALA A 60 18.81 -17.68 -2.92
CA ALA A 60 19.08 -17.01 -1.66
C ALA A 60 19.99 -17.81 -0.73
N ARG A 61 19.85 -19.15 -0.68
CA ARG A 61 20.74 -20.04 0.09
C ARG A 61 22.21 -19.91 -0.34
N THR A 62 22.47 -19.75 -1.62
CA THR A 62 23.84 -19.59 -2.15
C THR A 62 24.41 -18.20 -1.84
N LEU A 63 23.54 -17.18 -1.84
CA LEU A 63 23.92 -15.78 -1.60
C LEU A 63 24.22 -15.50 -0.12
N LYS A 64 23.57 -16.21 0.81
CA LYS A 64 23.68 -16.00 2.27
C LYS A 64 23.46 -14.53 2.66
N PRO A 65 22.28 -13.97 2.34
CA PRO A 65 22.01 -12.57 2.64
C PRO A 65 21.84 -12.31 4.13
N VAL A 66 22.01 -11.05 4.51
CA VAL A 66 21.76 -10.61 5.89
C VAL A 66 20.30 -10.25 6.15
N GLY A 67 19.48 -10.17 5.10
CA GLY A 67 18.06 -9.82 5.16
C GLY A 67 17.37 -9.99 3.81
N VAL A 68 16.04 -10.00 3.85
CA VAL A 68 15.14 -10.02 2.69
C VAL A 68 14.01 -9.01 2.93
N ILE A 69 13.69 -8.21 1.93
CA ILE A 69 12.75 -7.10 2.10
C ILE A 69 11.97 -6.80 0.81
N SER A 70 10.77 -6.26 0.99
CA SER A 70 10.01 -5.55 -0.04
C SER A 70 9.22 -4.42 0.62
N ILE A 71 8.64 -3.55 -0.20
CA ILE A 71 7.71 -2.50 0.22
C ILE A 71 6.53 -2.44 -0.75
N ALA A 72 5.39 -1.88 -0.31
CA ALA A 72 4.26 -1.55 -1.18
C ALA A 72 3.66 -2.72 -2.01
N SER A 73 3.90 -3.97 -1.63
CA SER A 73 3.34 -5.15 -2.28
C SER A 73 3.03 -6.25 -1.28
N ASP A 74 1.74 -6.57 -1.12
CA ASP A 74 1.27 -7.66 -0.27
C ASP A 74 1.70 -9.02 -0.84
N LEU A 75 1.73 -9.15 -2.17
CA LEU A 75 2.19 -10.35 -2.85
C LEU A 75 3.70 -10.61 -2.62
N ALA A 76 4.52 -9.56 -2.63
CA ALA A 76 5.94 -9.69 -2.34
C ALA A 76 6.19 -10.04 -0.86
N ALA A 77 5.34 -9.58 0.06
CA ALA A 77 5.44 -9.90 1.49
C ALA A 77 5.37 -11.41 1.75
N ILE A 78 4.56 -12.15 0.98
CA ILE A 78 4.50 -13.62 1.04
C ILE A 78 5.86 -14.25 0.79
N THR A 79 6.54 -13.81 -0.28
CA THR A 79 7.86 -14.32 -0.67
C THR A 79 8.94 -13.89 0.30
N VAL A 80 8.90 -12.65 0.80
CA VAL A 80 9.82 -12.14 1.82
C VAL A 80 9.78 -13.01 3.07
N ASN A 81 8.59 -13.22 3.64
CA ASN A 81 8.45 -13.98 4.89
C ASN A 81 8.69 -15.47 4.68
N TYR A 82 8.38 -16.03 3.50
CA TYR A 82 8.77 -17.40 3.14
C TYR A 82 10.28 -17.59 3.14
N ILE A 83 11.03 -16.68 2.49
CA ILE A 83 12.50 -16.77 2.45
C ILE A 83 13.07 -16.54 3.85
N ALA A 84 12.53 -15.59 4.61
CA ALA A 84 12.98 -15.32 5.96
C ALA A 84 12.83 -16.55 6.87
N ASP A 85 11.66 -17.21 6.85
CA ASP A 85 11.41 -18.47 7.56
C ASP A 85 12.43 -19.56 7.17
N LYS A 86 12.61 -19.81 5.87
CA LYS A 86 13.50 -20.88 5.38
C LYS A 86 14.98 -20.66 5.66
N LEU A 87 15.40 -19.40 5.82
CA LEU A 87 16.80 -19.04 6.03
C LEU A 87 17.11 -18.57 7.46
N GLY A 88 16.12 -18.52 8.35
CA GLY A 88 16.29 -17.99 9.70
C GLY A 88 16.61 -16.49 9.73
N LEU A 89 16.11 -15.72 8.76
CA LEU A 89 16.25 -14.27 8.73
C LEU A 89 15.09 -13.60 9.48
N ILE A 90 15.22 -12.29 9.74
CA ILE A 90 14.13 -11.51 10.33
C ILE A 90 13.00 -11.36 9.32
N GLY A 91 11.78 -11.70 9.75
CA GLY A 91 10.55 -11.61 9.00
C GLY A 91 9.35 -11.91 9.90
N ASN A 92 8.14 -11.65 9.41
CA ASN A 92 6.92 -12.03 10.12
C ASN A 92 6.62 -13.51 9.89
N SER A 93 5.89 -14.14 10.82
CA SER A 93 5.49 -15.54 10.67
C SER A 93 4.62 -15.77 9.42
N LEU A 94 4.62 -17.00 8.90
CA LEU A 94 3.75 -17.36 7.77
C LEU A 94 2.25 -17.24 8.13
N GLU A 95 1.91 -17.45 9.40
CA GLU A 95 0.57 -17.22 9.92
C GLU A 95 0.20 -15.72 9.86
N SER A 96 1.07 -14.84 10.36
CA SER A 96 0.88 -13.39 10.28
C SER A 96 0.81 -12.90 8.84
N THR A 97 1.63 -13.48 7.96
CA THR A 97 1.60 -13.20 6.52
C THR A 97 0.24 -13.55 5.92
N THR A 98 -0.33 -14.70 6.28
CA THR A 98 -1.66 -15.12 5.82
C THR A 98 -2.73 -14.13 6.29
N PHE A 99 -2.70 -13.71 7.56
CA PHE A 99 -3.66 -12.75 8.11
C PHE A 99 -3.51 -11.33 7.53
N SER A 100 -2.34 -10.95 7.04
CA SER A 100 -2.09 -9.61 6.50
C SER A 100 -2.20 -9.52 4.98
N THR A 101 -2.33 -10.66 4.28
CA THR A 101 -2.42 -10.70 2.80
C THR A 101 -3.73 -11.29 2.28
N ASP A 102 -4.50 -11.97 3.12
CA ASP A 102 -5.84 -12.45 2.80
C ASP A 102 -6.90 -11.67 3.58
N LYS A 103 -7.74 -10.92 2.85
CA LYS A 103 -8.78 -10.05 3.42
C LYS A 103 -9.81 -10.79 4.26
N TYR A 104 -10.16 -12.03 3.92
CA TYR A 104 -11.12 -12.81 4.71
C TYR A 104 -10.51 -13.27 6.04
N PHE A 105 -9.29 -13.79 6.02
CA PHE A 105 -8.61 -14.19 7.25
C PHE A 105 -8.29 -13.00 8.14
N MET A 106 -7.89 -11.86 7.56
CA MET A 106 -7.74 -10.58 8.27
C MET A 106 -9.01 -10.23 9.02
N ARG A 107 -10.15 -10.14 8.32
CA ARG A 107 -11.45 -9.78 8.89
C ARG A 107 -11.88 -10.75 9.99
N SER A 108 -11.68 -12.04 9.78
CA SER A 108 -11.97 -13.09 10.76
C SER A 108 -11.16 -12.91 12.04
N LYS A 109 -9.87 -12.59 11.92
CA LYS A 109 -8.99 -12.32 13.06
C LYS A 109 -9.40 -11.03 13.79
N LEU A 110 -9.69 -9.95 13.06
CA LEU A 110 -10.15 -8.70 13.68
C LEU A 110 -11.45 -8.91 14.47
N ARG A 111 -12.42 -9.61 13.87
CA ARG A 111 -13.70 -9.95 14.53
C ARG A 111 -13.49 -10.79 15.78
N SER A 112 -12.58 -11.78 15.78
CA SER A 112 -12.33 -12.61 16.97
C SER A 112 -11.72 -11.84 18.14
N PHE A 113 -11.11 -10.68 17.87
CA PHE A 113 -10.56 -9.75 18.88
C PHE A 113 -11.49 -8.56 19.17
N SER A 114 -12.73 -8.57 18.67
CA SER A 114 -13.69 -7.47 18.79
C SER A 114 -13.15 -6.13 18.28
N LEU A 115 -12.29 -6.17 17.25
CA LEU A 115 -11.76 -4.99 16.58
C LEU A 115 -12.74 -4.54 15.48
N PRO A 116 -12.90 -3.22 15.29
CA PRO A 116 -13.94 -2.71 14.41
C PRO A 116 -13.58 -2.98 12.95
N CYS A 117 -14.38 -3.80 12.29
CA CYS A 117 -14.28 -4.09 10.86
C CYS A 117 -15.70 -4.26 10.30
N PRO A 118 -15.90 -4.06 8.98
CA PRO A 118 -17.19 -4.24 8.34
C PRO A 118 -17.78 -5.64 8.59
N ASP A 119 -19.10 -5.76 8.57
CA ASP A 119 -19.72 -7.09 8.48
C ASP A 119 -19.34 -7.80 7.18
N PHE A 120 -19.11 -9.11 7.20
CA PHE A 120 -18.58 -9.81 6.03
C PHE A 120 -18.93 -11.30 5.96
N TYR A 121 -18.85 -11.88 4.76
CA TYR A 121 -18.83 -13.31 4.53
C TYR A 121 -17.99 -13.69 3.29
N LEU A 122 -17.58 -14.95 3.25
CA LEU A 122 -16.82 -15.54 2.13
C LEU A 122 -17.77 -16.13 1.09
N VAL A 123 -17.42 -15.97 -0.18
CA VAL A 123 -17.95 -16.69 -1.33
C VAL A 123 -16.78 -17.35 -2.06
N ASP A 124 -16.88 -18.65 -2.33
CA ASP A 124 -15.90 -19.44 -3.07
C ASP A 124 -16.62 -20.32 -4.10
N CYS A 125 -15.90 -21.20 -4.77
CA CYS A 125 -16.47 -22.11 -5.77
C CYS A 125 -17.45 -23.16 -5.18
N GLU A 126 -17.47 -23.35 -3.87
CA GLU A 126 -18.35 -24.33 -3.19
C GLU A 126 -19.62 -23.66 -2.65
N ALA A 127 -19.61 -22.34 -2.46
CA ALA A 127 -20.77 -21.57 -2.00
C ALA A 127 -21.87 -21.50 -3.06
N GLN A 128 -22.98 -22.21 -2.83
CA GLN A 128 -24.14 -22.23 -3.73
C GLN A 128 -25.14 -21.07 -3.51
N GLU A 129 -25.09 -20.39 -2.36
CA GLU A 129 -26.05 -19.33 -1.99
C GLU A 129 -25.39 -18.12 -1.30
N TYR A 130 -25.86 -16.91 -1.63
CA TYR A 130 -25.43 -15.68 -0.97
C TYR A 130 -26.13 -15.49 0.38
N LYS A 131 -25.36 -15.16 1.42
CA LYS A 131 -25.91 -14.86 2.75
C LYS A 131 -26.62 -13.51 2.76
N LYS A 132 -27.62 -13.36 3.65
CA LYS A 132 -28.30 -12.07 3.87
C LYS A 132 -27.32 -11.07 4.48
N ILE A 133 -27.18 -9.92 3.82
CA ILE A 133 -26.40 -8.76 4.26
C ILE A 133 -27.16 -7.49 3.83
N GLN A 134 -26.99 -6.38 4.56
CA GLN A 134 -27.59 -5.11 4.19
C GLN A 134 -26.79 -4.46 3.06
N PHE A 135 -27.50 -3.96 2.05
CA PHE A 135 -26.91 -3.22 0.94
C PHE A 135 -26.83 -1.72 1.26
N PRO A 136 -25.86 -0.98 0.70
CA PRO A 136 -24.85 -1.46 -0.24
C PRO A 136 -23.74 -2.31 0.38
N VAL A 137 -23.11 -3.13 -0.44
CA VAL A 137 -21.95 -3.97 -0.08
C VAL A 137 -20.76 -3.70 -0.98
N ILE A 138 -19.57 -4.04 -0.51
CA ILE A 138 -18.35 -4.14 -1.29
C ILE A 138 -18.08 -5.60 -1.59
N VAL A 139 -17.85 -5.91 -2.86
CA VAL A 139 -17.41 -7.22 -3.35
C VAL A 139 -15.98 -7.09 -3.84
N LYS A 140 -15.07 -7.92 -3.32
CA LYS A 140 -13.66 -7.90 -3.72
C LYS A 140 -12.97 -9.26 -3.61
N PRO A 141 -11.92 -9.53 -4.41
CA PRO A 141 -11.07 -10.71 -4.23
C PRO A 141 -10.44 -10.71 -2.83
N THR A 142 -10.21 -11.89 -2.24
CA THR A 142 -9.54 -11.94 -0.92
C THR A 142 -8.05 -11.65 -0.99
N ASP A 143 -7.43 -11.81 -2.17
CA ASP A 143 -5.98 -11.93 -2.37
C ASP A 143 -5.42 -10.99 -3.47
N ARG A 144 -6.11 -9.87 -3.72
CA ARG A 144 -5.68 -8.82 -4.65
C ARG A 144 -5.54 -7.46 -3.97
N SER A 145 -4.79 -6.57 -4.61
CA SER A 145 -4.53 -5.19 -4.20
C SER A 145 -4.77 -4.22 -5.38
N GLY A 146 -4.78 -2.91 -5.12
CA GLY A 146 -4.92 -1.87 -6.15
C GLY A 146 -6.33 -1.76 -6.75
N SER A 147 -7.37 -1.99 -5.94
CA SER A 147 -8.78 -1.93 -6.33
C SER A 147 -9.24 -2.87 -7.45
N ARG A 148 -8.37 -3.81 -7.87
CA ARG A 148 -8.68 -4.82 -8.89
C ARG A 148 -9.80 -5.75 -8.43
N GLY A 149 -10.85 -5.84 -9.25
CA GLY A 149 -12.02 -6.67 -8.95
C GLY A 149 -12.89 -6.13 -7.80
N VAL A 150 -12.65 -4.92 -7.30
CA VAL A 150 -13.50 -4.29 -6.27
C VAL A 150 -14.75 -3.67 -6.93
N SER A 151 -15.93 -3.84 -6.33
CA SER A 151 -17.17 -3.17 -6.73
C SER A 151 -18.03 -2.84 -5.52
N LYS A 152 -18.66 -1.66 -5.55
CA LYS A 152 -19.84 -1.37 -4.74
C LYS A 152 -21.08 -1.93 -5.44
N VAL A 153 -21.90 -2.63 -4.68
CA VAL A 153 -23.12 -3.29 -5.15
C VAL A 153 -24.28 -2.73 -4.33
N GLU A 154 -25.30 -2.20 -5.00
CA GLU A 154 -26.44 -1.51 -4.36
C GLU A 154 -27.63 -2.45 -4.11
N SER A 155 -27.68 -3.60 -4.80
CA SER A 155 -28.82 -4.52 -4.76
C SER A 155 -28.39 -5.98 -4.89
N TYR A 156 -29.27 -6.89 -4.47
CA TYR A 156 -29.02 -8.34 -4.58
C TYR A 156 -28.92 -8.81 -6.04
N ASP A 157 -29.64 -8.17 -6.96
CA ASP A 157 -29.68 -8.56 -8.38
C ASP A 157 -28.31 -8.37 -9.07
N ASP A 158 -27.52 -7.40 -8.61
CA ASP A 158 -26.19 -7.08 -9.16
C ASP A 158 -25.06 -7.92 -8.53
N LEU A 159 -25.32 -8.57 -7.39
CA LEU A 159 -24.33 -9.30 -6.61
C LEU A 159 -23.65 -10.44 -7.40
N PRO A 160 -24.37 -11.30 -8.16
CA PRO A 160 -23.74 -12.40 -8.88
C PRO A 160 -22.69 -11.95 -9.90
N ASN A 161 -22.99 -10.87 -10.64
CA ASN A 161 -22.07 -10.32 -11.64
C ASN A 161 -20.82 -9.73 -10.99
N ALA A 162 -20.99 -9.01 -9.87
CA ALA A 162 -19.86 -8.46 -9.11
C ALA A 162 -18.96 -9.56 -8.55
N VAL A 163 -19.56 -10.65 -8.03
CA VAL A 163 -18.85 -11.82 -7.51
C VAL A 163 -18.09 -12.53 -8.63
N ALA A 164 -18.72 -12.79 -9.78
CA ALA A 164 -18.05 -13.43 -10.91
C ALA A 164 -16.80 -12.65 -11.35
N ARG A 165 -16.91 -11.32 -11.49
CA ARG A 165 -15.77 -10.45 -11.84
C ARG A 165 -14.66 -10.51 -10.78
N ALA A 166 -15.02 -10.48 -9.50
CA ALA A 166 -14.02 -10.60 -8.41
C ALA A 166 -13.37 -11.99 -8.38
N MET A 167 -14.15 -13.04 -8.68
CA MET A 167 -13.68 -14.42 -8.75
C MET A 167 -12.67 -14.63 -9.88
N ASP A 168 -12.88 -13.97 -11.02
CA ASP A 168 -11.96 -14.01 -12.16
C ASP A 168 -10.60 -13.40 -11.82
N GLU A 169 -10.59 -12.30 -11.07
CA GLU A 169 -9.37 -11.67 -10.59
C GLU A 169 -8.69 -12.49 -9.47
N SER A 170 -9.42 -13.13 -8.56
CA SER A 170 -8.82 -13.85 -7.43
C SER A 170 -7.90 -14.99 -7.87
N PHE A 171 -6.71 -15.10 -7.24
CA PHE A 171 -5.81 -16.22 -7.49
C PHE A 171 -6.33 -17.51 -6.87
N GLY A 172 -6.86 -17.42 -5.65
CA GLY A 172 -7.43 -18.54 -4.90
C GLY A 172 -8.90 -18.81 -5.18
N LYS A 173 -9.52 -18.10 -6.14
CA LYS A 173 -10.96 -18.19 -6.44
C LYS A 173 -11.83 -18.01 -5.19
N ARG A 174 -11.52 -16.96 -4.44
CA ARG A 174 -12.21 -16.57 -3.20
C ARG A 174 -12.54 -15.08 -3.22
N VAL A 175 -13.76 -14.77 -2.82
CA VAL A 175 -14.32 -13.42 -2.83
C VAL A 175 -14.89 -13.12 -1.45
N ILE A 176 -14.60 -11.93 -0.93
CA ILE A 176 -15.25 -11.41 0.26
C ILE A 176 -16.34 -10.42 -0.14
N VAL A 177 -17.52 -10.60 0.45
CA VAL A 177 -18.63 -9.65 0.39
C VAL A 177 -18.72 -9.01 1.77
N GLU A 178 -18.59 -7.68 1.84
CA GLU A 178 -18.58 -6.94 3.09
C GLU A 178 -19.48 -5.71 3.06
N GLU A 179 -19.94 -5.27 4.23
CA GLU A 179 -20.69 -4.03 4.43
C GLU A 179 -19.93 -2.84 3.84
N TYR A 180 -20.64 -1.98 3.10
CA TYR A 180 -20.08 -0.72 2.66
C TYR A 180 -20.08 0.31 3.79
N ILE A 181 -18.89 0.65 4.29
CA ILE A 181 -18.72 1.72 5.28
C ILE A 181 -18.55 3.05 4.55
N GLN A 182 -19.52 3.95 4.70
CA GLN A 182 -19.42 5.31 4.18
C GLN A 182 -18.68 6.22 5.17
N GLY A 183 -17.57 6.81 4.74
CA GLY A 183 -16.79 7.73 5.57
C GLY A 183 -15.64 8.41 4.84
N GLN A 184 -14.79 9.06 5.63
CA GLN A 184 -13.51 9.58 5.20
C GLN A 184 -12.43 8.52 5.38
N GLU A 185 -11.64 8.25 4.34
CA GLU A 185 -10.56 7.28 4.40
C GLU A 185 -9.26 7.90 4.94
N PHE A 186 -8.58 7.14 5.80
CA PHE A 186 -7.28 7.46 6.35
C PHE A 186 -6.34 6.26 6.24
N SER A 187 -5.04 6.50 6.24
CA SER A 187 -4.06 5.45 6.57
C SER A 187 -3.26 5.78 7.81
N VAL A 188 -2.82 4.76 8.53
CA VAL A 188 -1.93 4.88 9.68
C VAL A 188 -0.65 4.11 9.37
N GLU A 189 0.47 4.83 9.38
CA GLU A 189 1.80 4.25 9.16
C GLU A 189 2.44 3.94 10.52
N MET A 190 2.88 2.69 10.69
CA MET A 190 3.61 2.24 11.87
C MET A 190 4.88 1.49 11.48
N ILE A 191 5.85 1.45 12.39
CA ILE A 191 7.02 0.57 12.31
C ILE A 191 7.03 -0.36 13.52
N SER A 192 7.27 -1.65 13.29
CA SER A 192 7.22 -2.69 14.32
C SER A 192 8.59 -3.31 14.55
N TRP A 193 8.92 -3.56 15.81
CA TRP A 193 10.11 -4.30 16.21
C TRP A 193 9.79 -5.24 17.37
N LYS A 194 9.85 -6.56 17.11
CA LYS A 194 9.52 -7.60 18.10
C LYS A 194 8.14 -7.43 18.74
N GLY A 195 7.14 -7.08 17.92
CA GLY A 195 5.76 -6.89 18.35
C GLY A 195 5.46 -5.51 18.97
N GLU A 196 6.47 -4.68 19.19
CA GLU A 196 6.27 -3.30 19.64
C GLU A 196 5.98 -2.39 18.44
N HIS A 197 4.80 -1.75 18.44
CA HIS A 197 4.31 -0.95 17.32
C HIS A 197 4.46 0.55 17.59
N HIS A 198 5.28 1.22 16.77
CA HIS A 198 5.56 2.64 16.88
C HIS A 198 4.83 3.43 15.80
N PHE A 199 4.03 4.41 16.24
CA PHE A 199 3.29 5.31 15.37
C PHE A 199 4.23 6.29 14.66
N LEU A 200 4.04 6.46 13.35
CA LEU A 200 4.80 7.42 12.54
C LEU A 200 3.91 8.56 12.06
N GLN A 201 2.81 8.26 11.37
CA GLN A 201 1.96 9.29 10.77
C GLN A 201 0.55 8.78 10.46
N ILE A 202 -0.44 9.68 10.46
CA ILE A 202 -1.76 9.45 9.86
C ILE A 202 -1.85 10.25 8.57
N THR A 203 -2.26 9.58 7.50
CA THR A 203 -2.49 10.16 6.18
C THR A 203 -3.99 10.28 5.94
N GLU A 204 -4.45 11.46 5.52
CA GLU A 204 -5.80 11.66 5.00
C GLU A 204 -5.80 11.40 3.50
N LYS A 205 -6.76 10.61 3.01
CA LYS A 205 -6.86 10.27 1.59
C LYS A 205 -8.06 10.95 0.94
N GLU A 206 -7.84 11.63 -0.16
CA GLU A 206 -8.91 12.13 -1.02
C GLU A 206 -9.07 11.19 -2.20
N THR A 207 -10.30 10.75 -2.49
CA THR A 207 -10.62 9.89 -3.63
C THR A 207 -11.60 10.58 -4.57
N PHE A 208 -11.70 10.10 -5.81
CA PHE A 208 -12.76 10.51 -6.74
C PHE A 208 -14.16 9.99 -6.32
N GLY A 209 -14.26 9.24 -5.23
CA GLY A 209 -15.49 8.64 -4.75
C GLY A 209 -15.92 7.41 -5.57
N PRO A 210 -17.15 6.91 -5.34
CA PRO A 210 -17.68 5.77 -6.06
C PRO A 210 -17.85 6.07 -7.57
N PRO A 211 -17.71 5.06 -8.45
CA PRO A 211 -17.67 3.63 -8.12
C PRO A 211 -16.26 3.04 -7.95
N TYR A 212 -15.18 3.78 -8.28
CA TYR A 212 -13.83 3.22 -8.39
C TYR A 212 -12.86 3.62 -7.26
N PHE A 213 -13.23 4.60 -6.42
CA PHE A 213 -12.47 5.01 -5.23
C PHE A 213 -10.98 5.34 -5.46
N VAL A 214 -10.61 5.70 -6.70
CA VAL A 214 -9.21 6.01 -7.04
C VAL A 214 -8.77 7.28 -6.32
N GLU A 215 -7.57 7.22 -5.77
CA GLU A 215 -7.01 8.28 -4.94
C GLU A 215 -6.56 9.47 -5.79
N LYS A 216 -7.04 10.64 -5.39
CA LYS A 216 -6.77 11.95 -5.98
C LYS A 216 -5.60 12.64 -5.27
N ALA A 217 -5.55 12.51 -3.94
CA ALA A 217 -4.49 13.10 -3.14
C ALA A 217 -4.30 12.39 -1.80
N HIS A 218 -3.12 12.59 -1.22
CA HIS A 218 -2.83 12.19 0.16
C HIS A 218 -2.18 13.35 0.92
N HIS A 219 -2.55 13.50 2.19
CA HIS A 219 -2.06 14.59 3.05
C HIS A 219 -1.58 14.07 4.39
N GLN A 220 -0.38 14.48 4.77
CA GLN A 220 0.23 14.22 6.07
C GLN A 220 0.64 15.54 6.75
N PRO A 221 0.42 15.69 8.06
CA PRO A 221 -0.51 14.91 8.87
C PRO A 221 -1.98 15.09 8.42
N ALA A 222 -2.82 14.11 8.72
CA ALA A 222 -4.27 14.22 8.60
C ALA A 222 -4.83 15.33 9.51
N TYR A 223 -5.88 16.03 9.07
CA TYR A 223 -6.58 17.01 9.89
C TYR A 223 -7.66 16.33 10.73
N LEU A 224 -7.26 15.92 11.95
CA LEU A 224 -8.10 15.17 12.88
C LEU A 224 -8.04 15.75 14.29
N PRO A 225 -9.16 15.75 15.04
CA PRO A 225 -9.13 15.93 16.48
C PRO A 225 -8.23 14.90 17.17
N ASP A 226 -7.48 15.31 18.19
CA ASP A 226 -6.52 14.46 18.90
C ASP A 226 -7.14 13.17 19.45
N LEU A 227 -8.39 13.23 19.91
CA LEU A 227 -9.11 12.06 20.41
C LEU A 227 -9.31 11.00 19.31
N LEU A 228 -9.65 11.42 18.08
CA LEU A 228 -9.82 10.50 16.95
C LEU A 228 -8.49 9.95 16.48
N LYS A 229 -7.46 10.80 16.42
CA LYS A 229 -6.08 10.38 16.14
C LYS A 229 -5.63 9.28 17.11
N GLN A 230 -5.81 9.48 18.42
CA GLN A 230 -5.41 8.48 19.42
C GLN A 230 -6.22 7.17 19.29
N ARG A 231 -7.54 7.26 19.06
CA ARG A 231 -8.37 6.06 18.82
C ARG A 231 -7.91 5.27 17.60
N MET A 232 -7.58 5.93 16.49
CA MET A 232 -7.05 5.27 15.29
C MET A 232 -5.71 4.57 15.57
N ILE A 233 -4.80 5.25 16.27
CA ILE A 233 -3.51 4.69 16.69
C ILE A 233 -3.71 3.43 17.53
N ASP A 234 -4.58 3.48 18.54
CA ASP A 234 -4.83 2.36 19.46
C ASP A 234 -5.48 1.17 18.75
N ILE A 235 -6.45 1.42 17.87
CA ILE A 235 -7.10 0.38 17.05
C ILE A 235 -6.04 -0.31 16.18
N VAL A 236 -5.20 0.46 15.49
CA VAL A 236 -4.17 -0.11 14.60
C VAL A 236 -3.13 -0.90 15.38
N LYS A 237 -2.64 -0.40 16.52
CA LYS A 237 -1.70 -1.16 17.36
C LYS A 237 -2.28 -2.51 17.79
N LYS A 238 -3.50 -2.52 18.33
CA LYS A 238 -4.17 -3.77 18.74
C LYS A 238 -4.37 -4.72 17.57
N SER A 239 -4.65 -4.17 16.39
CA SER A 239 -4.86 -4.96 15.18
C SER A 239 -3.57 -5.60 14.69
N LEU A 240 -2.46 -4.85 14.64
CA LEU A 240 -1.16 -5.41 14.29
C LEU A 240 -0.76 -6.54 15.25
N SER A 241 -0.99 -6.36 16.55
CA SER A 241 -0.75 -7.43 17.54
C SER A 241 -1.67 -8.64 17.33
N ALA A 242 -2.97 -8.42 17.03
CA ALA A 242 -3.92 -9.49 16.75
C ALA A 242 -3.56 -10.29 15.49
N LEU A 243 -2.99 -9.63 14.47
CA LEU A 243 -2.49 -10.25 13.25
C LEU A 243 -1.08 -10.86 13.42
N GLY A 244 -0.48 -10.77 14.61
CA GLY A 244 0.84 -11.33 14.91
C GLY A 244 1.99 -10.65 14.16
N VAL A 245 1.83 -9.37 13.78
CA VAL A 245 2.90 -8.60 13.14
C VAL A 245 3.97 -8.30 14.18
N GLU A 246 5.22 -8.60 13.88
CA GLU A 246 6.35 -8.37 14.78
C GLU A 246 7.39 -7.42 14.21
N TYR A 247 7.60 -7.43 12.89
CA TYR A 247 8.71 -6.74 12.26
C TYR A 247 8.26 -5.91 11.06
N GLY A 248 8.88 -4.74 10.92
CA GLY A 248 8.87 -3.95 9.70
C GLY A 248 7.77 -2.91 9.65
N ALA A 249 7.62 -2.30 8.48
CA ALA A 249 6.62 -1.28 8.22
C ALA A 249 5.22 -1.89 8.13
N SER A 250 4.21 -1.11 8.48
CA SER A 250 2.82 -1.44 8.23
C SER A 250 2.03 -0.23 7.74
N HIS A 251 1.02 -0.51 6.94
CA HIS A 251 0.10 0.44 6.35
C HIS A 251 -1.32 -0.03 6.63
N SER A 252 -2.06 0.71 7.43
CA SER A 252 -3.41 0.34 7.85
C SER A 252 -4.42 1.36 7.34
N GLU A 253 -5.36 0.92 6.52
CA GLU A 253 -6.43 1.74 5.96
C GLU A 253 -7.67 1.67 6.85
N LEU A 254 -8.21 2.84 7.17
CA LEU A 254 -9.33 3.02 8.09
C LEU A 254 -10.40 3.89 7.43
N MET A 255 -11.66 3.61 7.75
CA MET A 255 -12.80 4.45 7.41
C MET A 255 -13.34 5.13 8.67
N LEU A 256 -13.43 6.46 8.64
CA LEU A 256 -14.07 7.27 9.69
C LEU A 256 -15.45 7.73 9.23
N THR A 257 -16.48 7.25 9.89
CA THR A 257 -17.87 7.63 9.60
C THR A 257 -18.20 9.03 10.15
N LYS A 258 -19.30 9.63 9.67
CA LYS A 258 -19.77 10.95 10.12
C LYS A 258 -20.12 11.00 11.61
N ASP A 259 -20.49 9.87 12.20
CA ASP A 259 -20.77 9.67 13.63
C ASP A 259 -19.54 9.22 14.43
N ASN A 260 -18.33 9.43 13.89
CA ASN A 260 -17.05 9.20 14.56
C ASN A 260 -16.77 7.72 14.93
N GLN A 261 -17.31 6.77 14.17
CA GLN A 261 -16.94 5.36 14.23
C GLN A 261 -15.77 5.09 13.29
N ILE A 262 -14.85 4.24 13.71
CA ILE A 262 -13.62 3.91 12.96
C ILE A 262 -13.69 2.43 12.61
N TYR A 263 -13.59 2.10 11.33
CA TYR A 263 -13.58 0.73 10.82
C TYR A 263 -12.27 0.44 10.11
N ILE A 264 -11.70 -0.74 10.35
CA ILE A 264 -10.52 -1.21 9.64
C ILE A 264 -10.93 -1.73 8.26
N VAL A 265 -10.39 -1.09 7.21
CA VAL A 265 -10.59 -1.48 5.82
C VAL A 265 -9.49 -2.45 5.39
N GLU A 266 -8.23 -2.20 5.72
CA GLU A 266 -7.13 -3.09 5.35
C GLU A 266 -5.94 -2.89 6.28
N ILE A 267 -5.16 -3.94 6.52
CA ILE A 267 -3.89 -3.85 7.26
C ILE A 267 -2.84 -4.65 6.49
N GLY A 268 -1.92 -3.93 5.85
CA GLY A 268 -0.73 -4.53 5.23
C GLY A 268 0.44 -4.52 6.20
N ALA A 269 1.09 -5.68 6.40
CA ALA A 269 2.37 -5.81 7.11
C ALA A 269 3.56 -5.40 6.22
N ARG A 270 3.41 -4.28 5.51
CA ARG A 270 4.40 -3.68 4.62
C ARG A 270 4.21 -2.17 4.58
N MET A 271 5.24 -1.46 4.12
CA MET A 271 5.17 -0.01 3.89
C MET A 271 4.11 0.34 2.84
N GLY A 272 3.36 1.43 3.06
CA GLY A 272 2.37 1.95 2.12
C GLY A 272 2.97 2.36 0.78
N GLY A 273 2.23 2.12 -0.31
CA GLY A 273 2.56 2.58 -1.65
C GLY A 273 2.28 4.08 -1.84
N ASP A 274 2.14 4.52 -3.09
CA ASP A 274 1.68 5.88 -3.43
C ASP A 274 2.49 7.00 -2.76
N TYR A 275 3.80 6.73 -2.60
CA TYR A 275 4.78 7.59 -1.94
C TYR A 275 4.50 7.89 -0.46
N ILE A 276 3.42 7.34 0.12
CA ILE A 276 2.98 7.55 1.50
C ILE A 276 4.13 7.19 2.45
N GLY A 277 4.65 5.97 2.33
CA GLY A 277 5.74 5.51 3.19
C GLY A 277 7.12 5.96 2.73
N SER A 278 7.39 5.95 1.42
CA SER A 278 8.75 6.18 0.89
C SER A 278 9.19 7.64 0.92
N ASP A 279 8.26 8.58 0.83
CA ASP A 279 8.56 10.01 0.71
C ASP A 279 7.81 10.82 1.78
N LEU A 280 6.48 10.67 1.86
CA LEU A 280 5.65 11.57 2.67
C LEU A 280 5.99 11.49 4.15
N VAL A 281 6.17 10.27 4.71
CA VAL A 281 6.53 10.08 6.12
C VAL A 281 7.85 10.80 6.45
N GLN A 282 8.87 10.66 5.59
CA GLN A 282 10.16 11.31 5.83
C GLN A 282 10.06 12.83 5.72
N LEU A 283 9.28 13.34 4.76
CA LEU A 283 9.08 14.78 4.58
C LEU A 283 8.34 15.40 5.77
N SER A 284 7.25 14.77 6.24
CA SER A 284 6.40 15.32 7.31
C SER A 284 7.00 15.13 8.72
N THR A 285 7.67 14.00 8.96
CA THR A 285 8.15 13.64 10.32
C THR A 285 9.66 13.70 10.49
N GLY A 286 10.42 13.77 9.38
CA GLY A 286 11.87 13.61 9.39
C GLY A 286 12.36 12.18 9.62
N PHE A 287 11.45 11.20 9.78
CA PHE A 287 11.79 9.81 10.00
C PHE A 287 12.12 9.09 8.68
N ASP A 288 13.34 8.56 8.58
CA ASP A 288 13.78 7.78 7.41
C ASP A 288 13.19 6.37 7.44
N PHE A 289 11.92 6.26 7.01
CA PHE A 289 11.14 5.04 7.10
C PHE A 289 11.72 3.89 6.24
N LEU A 290 12.30 4.22 5.08
CA LEU A 290 13.00 3.24 4.22
C LEU A 290 14.23 2.67 4.93
N LYS A 291 15.08 3.52 5.53
CA LYS A 291 16.24 3.07 6.31
C LYS A 291 15.81 2.17 7.46
N ALA A 292 14.81 2.59 8.24
CA ALA A 292 14.33 1.82 9.38
C ALA A 292 13.81 0.43 8.97
N THR A 293 13.10 0.35 7.85
CA THR A 293 12.58 -0.93 7.34
C THR A 293 13.72 -1.85 6.87
N ILE A 294 14.75 -1.30 6.20
CA ILE A 294 15.97 -2.05 5.81
C ILE A 294 16.75 -2.54 7.03
N ASP A 295 16.94 -1.68 8.03
CA ASP A 295 17.64 -2.00 9.27
C ASP A 295 16.97 -3.19 9.97
N ILE A 296 15.64 -3.16 10.11
CA ILE A 296 14.85 -4.24 10.71
C ILE A 296 15.01 -5.55 9.93
N ALA A 297 14.89 -5.52 8.60
CA ALA A 297 15.07 -6.71 7.77
C ALA A 297 16.47 -7.33 7.94
N CYS A 298 17.46 -6.54 8.37
CA CYS A 298 18.81 -6.96 8.68
C CYS A 298 19.04 -7.27 10.18
N GLY A 299 17.98 -7.29 11.00
CA GLY A 299 18.05 -7.56 12.44
C GLY A 299 18.61 -6.41 13.29
N ILE A 300 18.51 -5.18 12.80
CA ILE A 300 18.93 -3.97 13.51
C ILE A 300 17.69 -3.26 14.04
N ALA A 301 17.64 -3.02 15.35
CA ALA A 301 16.55 -2.28 15.97
C ALA A 301 16.48 -0.83 15.41
N PRO A 302 15.28 -0.34 15.04
CA PRO A 302 15.14 1.01 14.52
C PRO A 302 15.28 2.03 15.65
N LYS A 303 15.93 3.16 15.38
CA LYS A 303 15.89 4.34 16.28
C LYS A 303 14.66 5.17 15.94
N ILE A 304 13.66 5.16 16.81
CA ILE A 304 12.41 5.89 16.59
C ILE A 304 12.56 7.34 17.07
N GLU A 305 12.80 8.25 16.13
CA GLU A 305 12.93 9.68 16.40
C GLU A 305 12.24 10.48 15.29
N LEU A 306 11.15 11.16 15.64
CA LEU A 306 10.45 12.09 14.75
C LEU A 306 11.02 13.49 15.00
N THR A 307 11.67 14.07 14.00
CA THR A 307 12.40 15.34 14.12
C THR A 307 11.63 16.55 13.58
N LYS A 308 10.49 16.31 12.93
CA LYS A 308 9.66 17.34 12.30
C LYS A 308 8.18 17.13 12.62
N GLN A 309 7.42 18.21 12.49
CA GLN A 309 5.96 18.22 12.47
C GLN A 309 5.49 19.06 11.28
N ASP A 310 6.04 18.74 10.11
CA ASP A 310 5.80 19.46 8.87
C ASP A 310 4.67 18.80 8.06
N PHE A 311 4.33 19.40 6.93
CA PHE A 311 3.29 18.94 6.04
C PHE A 311 3.90 18.38 4.75
N SER A 312 3.39 17.24 4.32
CA SER A 312 3.71 16.67 3.02
C SER A 312 2.45 16.07 2.42
N GLY A 313 2.46 15.90 1.11
CA GLY A 313 1.37 15.25 0.43
C GLY A 313 1.65 15.07 -1.04
N ILE A 314 0.72 14.46 -1.73
CA ILE A 314 0.81 14.16 -3.15
C ILE A 314 -0.52 14.47 -3.82
N TYR A 315 -0.45 15.06 -5.01
CA TYR A 315 -1.57 15.24 -5.92
C TYR A 315 -1.35 14.38 -7.15
N TYR A 316 -2.39 13.63 -7.54
CA TYR A 316 -2.39 12.86 -8.78
C TYR A 316 -3.12 13.61 -9.88
N SER A 317 -2.61 13.53 -11.11
CA SER A 317 -3.28 14.11 -12.28
C SER A 317 -4.62 13.41 -12.50
N ASN A 318 -5.68 14.18 -12.73
CA ASN A 318 -6.96 13.65 -13.15
C ASN A 318 -7.00 13.60 -14.69
N THR A 319 -7.41 12.47 -15.27
CA THR A 319 -7.54 12.37 -16.73
C THR A 319 -8.86 11.73 -17.12
N LYS A 320 -9.48 12.28 -18.17
CA LYS A 320 -10.61 11.64 -18.85
C LYS A 320 -10.07 10.55 -19.80
N SER A 321 -10.96 9.83 -20.47
CA SER A 321 -10.52 8.93 -21.54
C SER A 321 -10.22 9.75 -22.79
N GLY A 322 -9.13 9.45 -23.50
CA GLY A 322 -8.78 10.08 -24.77
C GLY A 322 -7.30 9.92 -25.12
N TYR A 323 -6.89 10.50 -26.25
CA TYR A 323 -5.48 10.53 -26.63
C TYR A 323 -4.78 11.76 -26.04
N VAL A 324 -3.59 11.59 -25.46
CA VAL A 324 -2.82 12.69 -24.89
C VAL A 324 -2.41 13.67 -25.99
N ALA A 325 -3.03 14.85 -25.99
CA ALA A 325 -2.73 15.94 -26.92
C ALA A 325 -1.56 16.78 -26.43
N GLU A 326 -1.54 17.10 -25.13
CA GLU A 326 -0.56 17.95 -24.49
C GLU A 326 -0.46 17.62 -22.99
N ILE A 327 0.73 17.83 -22.41
CA ILE A 327 1.00 17.68 -20.98
C ILE A 327 1.50 19.03 -20.49
N ILE A 328 0.73 19.66 -19.60
CA ILE A 328 1.07 20.94 -18.99
C ILE A 328 1.60 20.69 -17.58
N ASP A 329 2.82 21.15 -17.34
CA ASP A 329 3.56 20.94 -16.10
C ASP A 329 3.85 22.27 -15.41
N ARG A 330 3.05 22.58 -14.40
CA ARG A 330 3.15 23.80 -13.59
C ARG A 330 3.99 23.60 -12.33
N SER A 331 4.73 22.48 -12.21
CA SER A 331 5.43 22.17 -10.96
C SER A 331 6.44 23.23 -10.55
N GLN A 332 7.01 23.96 -11.52
CA GLN A 332 8.03 24.99 -11.28
C GLN A 332 7.42 26.30 -10.75
N GLU A 333 6.10 26.47 -10.83
CA GLU A 333 5.38 27.65 -10.34
C GLU A 333 5.19 27.59 -8.81
N TYR A 334 5.37 26.42 -8.21
CA TYR A 334 5.12 26.16 -6.80
C TYR A 334 6.40 25.74 -6.09
N SER A 335 6.87 26.58 -5.17
CA SER A 335 8.08 26.32 -4.36
C SER A 335 7.97 25.08 -3.47
N GLU A 336 6.74 24.69 -3.15
CA GLU A 336 6.37 23.58 -2.30
C GLU A 336 6.56 22.23 -2.99
N ILE A 337 6.59 22.19 -4.32
CA ILE A 337 6.71 20.93 -5.08
C ILE A 337 8.16 20.47 -5.09
N VAL A 338 8.39 19.36 -4.40
CA VAL A 338 9.74 18.79 -4.21
C VAL A 338 10.03 17.62 -5.14
N ARG A 339 8.99 17.00 -5.71
CA ARG A 339 9.11 15.91 -6.67
C ARG A 339 7.90 15.86 -7.60
N LYS A 340 8.12 15.44 -8.83
CA LYS A 340 7.07 15.14 -9.81
C LYS A 340 7.42 13.89 -10.60
N GLU A 341 6.39 13.20 -11.06
CA GLU A 341 6.52 12.10 -12.02
C GLU A 341 5.40 12.19 -13.06
N ILE A 342 5.74 11.99 -14.32
CA ILE A 342 4.80 11.93 -15.44
C ILE A 342 4.90 10.51 -16.00
N TYR A 343 3.77 9.82 -16.07
CA TYR A 343 3.68 8.41 -16.44
C TYR A 343 3.24 8.19 -17.89
N VAL A 344 2.91 9.28 -18.59
CA VAL A 344 2.28 9.24 -19.91
C VAL A 344 3.06 10.06 -20.91
N GLU A 345 2.87 9.73 -22.19
CA GLU A 345 3.51 10.43 -23.31
C GLU A 345 2.47 10.98 -24.28
N LYS A 346 2.85 12.03 -25.03
CA LYS A 346 2.00 12.59 -26.08
C LYS A 346 1.64 11.54 -27.12
N GLY A 347 0.36 11.46 -27.47
CA GLY A 347 -0.20 10.47 -28.40
C GLY A 347 -0.55 9.13 -27.74
N GLN A 348 -0.24 8.91 -26.46
CA GLN A 348 -0.69 7.73 -25.73
C GLN A 348 -2.21 7.78 -25.53
N TYR A 349 -2.88 6.65 -25.70
CA TYR A 349 -4.28 6.52 -25.30
C TYR A 349 -4.39 6.29 -23.79
N LEU A 350 -5.17 7.12 -23.11
CA LEU A 350 -5.52 6.94 -21.72
C LEU A 350 -6.96 6.44 -21.59
N PRO A 351 -7.18 5.30 -20.92
CA PRO A 351 -8.53 4.90 -20.55
C PRO A 351 -9.04 5.81 -19.42
N GLN A 352 -10.36 5.82 -19.21
CA GLN A 352 -10.93 6.38 -17.99
C GLN A 352 -10.26 5.75 -16.75
N VAL A 353 -9.85 6.58 -15.79
CA VAL A 353 -9.23 6.13 -14.54
C VAL A 353 -10.23 5.34 -13.69
N ARG A 354 -9.98 4.03 -13.57
CA ARG A 354 -10.72 3.05 -12.75
C ARG A 354 -9.80 2.35 -11.75
N GLU A 355 -8.50 2.36 -12.02
CA GLU A 355 -7.46 1.75 -11.20
C GLU A 355 -6.29 2.72 -11.02
N SER A 356 -5.54 2.58 -9.92
CA SER A 356 -4.45 3.48 -9.54
C SER A 356 -3.31 3.55 -10.59
N ASN A 357 -3.10 2.50 -11.38
CA ASN A 357 -2.08 2.44 -12.44
C ASN A 357 -2.45 3.22 -13.72
N GLN A 358 -3.67 3.76 -13.81
CA GLN A 358 -4.15 4.53 -14.97
C GLN A 358 -3.96 6.05 -14.79
N ARG A 359 -3.42 6.49 -13.65
CA ARG A 359 -3.12 7.91 -13.39
C ARG A 359 -2.01 8.38 -14.33
N GLY A 360 -2.08 9.64 -14.78
CA GLY A 360 -1.14 10.16 -15.78
C GLY A 360 0.16 10.77 -15.22
N GLY A 361 0.17 11.12 -13.93
CA GLY A 361 1.31 11.68 -13.24
C GLY A 361 0.97 12.06 -11.80
N CYS A 362 1.98 12.53 -11.07
CA CYS A 362 1.83 13.00 -9.70
C CYS A 362 2.84 14.10 -9.34
N ALA A 363 2.51 14.89 -8.32
CA ALA A 363 3.40 15.88 -7.73
C ALA A 363 3.35 15.80 -6.21
N ILE A 364 4.53 15.70 -5.58
CA ILE A 364 4.71 15.65 -4.12
C ILE A 364 5.09 17.04 -3.62
N TYR A 365 4.38 17.50 -2.59
CA TYR A 365 4.68 18.76 -1.92
C TYR A 365 5.29 18.56 -0.53
N TYR A 366 6.00 19.58 -0.07
CA TYR A 366 6.44 19.76 1.31
C TYR A 366 6.18 21.21 1.75
N SER A 367 5.71 21.40 2.99
CA SER A 367 5.46 22.72 3.57
C SER A 367 5.66 22.71 5.07
N LYS A 368 6.18 23.82 5.62
CA LYS A 368 6.29 24.04 7.07
C LYS A 368 5.08 24.77 7.66
N GLN A 369 4.24 25.36 6.82
CA GLN A 369 3.22 26.34 7.24
C GLN A 369 1.82 25.74 7.30
N GLY A 370 1.59 24.62 6.62
CA GLY A 370 0.27 23.97 6.54
C GLY A 370 0.15 23.06 5.33
N ARG A 371 -1.02 22.41 5.18
CA ARG A 371 -1.37 21.67 3.96
C ARG A 371 -1.30 22.64 2.77
N PHE A 372 -0.47 22.32 1.79
CA PHE A 372 -0.38 23.08 0.55
C PHE A 372 -1.55 22.72 -0.35
N VAL A 373 -2.29 23.71 -0.84
CA VAL A 373 -3.39 23.56 -1.79
C VAL A 373 -3.05 24.38 -3.02
N PRO A 374 -2.79 23.75 -4.18
CA PRO A 374 -2.47 24.49 -5.39
C PRO A 374 -3.72 25.19 -5.94
N ASN A 375 -3.54 26.34 -6.58
CA ASN A 375 -4.64 27.09 -7.18
C ASN A 375 -5.11 26.49 -8.52
N GLU A 376 -4.27 25.70 -9.19
CA GLU A 376 -4.54 24.99 -10.44
C GLU A 376 -4.02 23.55 -10.36
N GLU A 377 -4.36 22.70 -11.35
CA GLU A 377 -3.76 21.37 -11.45
C GLU A 377 -2.25 21.49 -11.76
N ILE A 378 -1.42 20.88 -10.90
CA ILE A 378 0.04 20.94 -11.01
C ILE A 378 0.52 20.21 -12.28
N ILE A 379 -0.09 19.08 -12.59
CA ILE A 379 0.13 18.31 -13.81
C ILE A 379 -1.23 18.11 -14.46
N GLU A 380 -1.44 18.79 -15.58
CA GLU A 380 -2.66 18.74 -16.37
C GLU A 380 -2.40 17.99 -17.68
N ILE A 381 -3.25 17.04 -18.01
CA ILE A 381 -3.12 16.22 -19.22
C ILE A 381 -4.32 16.49 -20.12
N LEU A 382 -4.07 17.20 -21.21
CA LEU A 382 -5.07 17.57 -22.19
C LEU A 382 -5.26 16.43 -23.20
N LEU A 383 -6.52 16.14 -23.52
CA LEU A 383 -6.91 15.03 -24.38
C LEU A 383 -7.69 15.50 -25.61
N THR A 384 -7.58 14.75 -26.71
CA THR A 384 -8.39 14.88 -27.93
C THR A 384 -9.33 13.70 -28.15
#